data_AF-A0A7W0ZCE2-F1
#
_entry.id   AF-A0A7W0ZCE2-F1
#
_cell.length_a   1.000
_cell.length_b   1.000
_cell.length_c   1.000
_cell.angle_alpha   90.00
_cell.angle_beta   90.00
_cell.angle_gamma   90.00
#
_symmetry.space_group_name_H-M   'P 1'
#
loop_
_entity.id
_entity.type
_entity.pdbx_description
1 polymer ?
#
loop_
_entity_poly.entity_id
_entity_poly.type
_entity_poly.pdbx_seq_one_letter_code
_entity_poly.pdbx_strand_id
1 'polypeptide(L)'
;MKRRPKGVCDRARAWAALAPDGELSEIEQKLLDAHLMRCQDCADFATSAAGVAEALRRERLVPLSYPVTLAFRRPAAFGRIRAAGAAAAVALMAIGIASRGPLPAEERQSSPLRVTNFSNNAELEVAQILRAEKRSNGALRSRPERQGTNRL
;
A
#
# COMPACT_ATOMS: atom_id res chain seq x y z
N MET A 1 35.66 -14.69 1.41
CA MET A 1 34.37 -14.07 1.77
C MET A 1 33.24 -14.87 1.13
N LYS A 2 32.33 -15.46 1.91
CA LYS A 2 31.25 -16.31 1.38
C LYS A 2 30.11 -15.42 0.84
N ARG A 3 29.86 -15.46 -0.47
CA ARG A 3 28.69 -14.79 -1.09
C ARG A 3 27.41 -15.39 -0.50
N ARG A 4 26.60 -14.57 0.17
CA ARG A 4 25.27 -14.96 0.66
C ARG A 4 24.20 -14.78 -0.42
N PRO A 5 23.11 -15.55 -0.37
CA PRO A 5 21.99 -15.38 -1.31
C PRO A 5 21.41 -13.96 -1.17
N LYS A 6 21.34 -13.24 -2.31
CA LYS A 6 20.97 -11.81 -2.37
C LYS A 6 19.67 -11.51 -1.62
N GLY A 7 18.63 -12.33 -1.79
CA GLY A 7 17.32 -12.07 -1.19
C GLY A 7 17.29 -12.01 0.34
N VAL A 8 18.20 -12.71 1.04
CA VAL A 8 18.27 -12.63 2.51
C VAL A 8 18.98 -11.34 2.96
N CYS A 9 20.02 -10.93 2.23
CA CYS A 9 20.71 -9.66 2.46
C CYS A 9 19.80 -8.46 2.12
N ASP A 10 19.05 -8.53 1.02
CA ASP A 10 18.13 -7.47 0.61
C ASP A 10 17.04 -7.26 1.67
N ARG A 11 16.49 -8.35 2.21
CA ARG A 11 15.54 -8.30 3.33
C ARG A 11 16.17 -7.71 4.59
N ALA A 12 17.38 -8.14 4.95
CA ALA A 12 18.08 -7.60 6.12
C ALA A 12 18.35 -6.09 5.97
N ARG A 13 18.69 -5.61 4.77
CA ARG A 13 18.88 -4.18 4.49
C ARG A 13 17.57 -3.40 4.58
N ALA A 14 16.46 -3.96 4.10
CA ALA A 14 15.14 -3.35 4.26
C ALA A 14 14.77 -3.20 5.75
N TRP A 15 14.95 -4.25 6.56
CA TRP A 15 14.72 -4.17 8.00
C TRP A 15 15.67 -3.19 8.69
N ALA A 16 16.95 -3.17 8.32
CA ALA A 16 17.93 -2.23 8.88
C ALA A 16 17.59 -0.76 8.59
N ALA A 17 16.91 -0.47 7.49
CA ALA A 17 16.42 0.89 7.19
C ALA A 17 15.19 1.28 8.02
N LEU A 18 14.37 0.31 8.43
CA LEU A 18 13.16 0.51 9.26
C LEU A 18 13.47 0.54 10.76
N ALA A 19 14.52 -0.16 11.19
CA ALA A 19 14.88 -0.29 12.60
C ALA A 19 15.03 1.06 13.33
N PRO A 20 15.64 2.12 12.75
CA PRO A 20 15.76 3.41 13.42
C PRO A 20 14.42 4.07 13.73
N ASP A 21 13.37 3.73 12.99
CA ASP A 21 12.01 4.27 13.17
C ASP A 21 11.17 3.44 14.16
N GLY A 22 11.69 2.31 14.66
CA GLY A 22 10.96 1.43 15.58
C GLY A 22 9.85 0.62 14.92
N GLU A 23 9.88 0.49 13.58
CA GLU A 23 8.83 -0.15 12.77
C GLU A 23 8.98 -1.67 12.67
N LEU A 24 9.98 -2.26 13.33
CA LEU A 24 10.20 -3.71 13.31
C LEU A 24 9.41 -4.41 14.42
N SER A 25 8.72 -5.48 14.06
CA SER A 25 8.21 -6.43 15.06
C SER A 25 9.37 -7.15 15.79
N GLU A 26 9.09 -7.73 16.96
CA GLU A 26 10.11 -8.46 17.74
C GLU A 26 10.77 -9.58 16.95
N ILE A 27 9.99 -10.32 16.16
CA ILE A 27 10.51 -11.43 15.34
C ILE A 27 11.46 -10.89 14.27
N GLU A 28 11.10 -9.79 13.60
CA GLU A 28 11.93 -9.17 12.57
C GLU A 28 13.23 -8.63 13.17
N GLN A 29 13.16 -8.00 14.34
CA GLN A 29 14.34 -7.55 15.07
C GLN A 29 15.29 -8.73 15.36
N LYS A 30 14.77 -9.84 15.91
CA LYS A 30 15.60 -11.03 16.19
C LYS A 30 16.19 -11.65 14.92
N LEU A 31 15.44 -11.68 13.82
CA LEU A 31 15.93 -12.18 12.54
C LEU A 31 17.02 -11.27 11.95
N LEU A 32 16.84 -9.95 12.07
CA LEU A 32 17.85 -8.96 11.69
C LEU A 32 19.11 -9.16 12.53
N ASP A 33 19.02 -9.13 13.85
CA ASP A 33 20.15 -9.32 14.77
C ASP A 33 20.94 -10.59 14.44
N ALA A 34 20.23 -11.71 14.24
CA ALA A 34 20.83 -12.97 13.84
C ALA A 34 21.55 -12.86 12.49
N HIS A 35 21.03 -12.11 11.53
CA HIS A 35 21.70 -11.88 10.25
C HIS A 35 22.97 -11.04 10.42
N LEU A 36 22.90 -9.93 11.16
CA LEU A 36 24.00 -8.99 11.37
C LEU A 36 25.21 -9.67 12.02
N MET A 37 24.99 -10.56 13.00
CA MET A 37 26.06 -11.37 13.62
C MET A 37 26.84 -12.24 12.62
N ARG A 38 26.27 -12.53 11.44
CA ARG A 38 26.84 -13.45 10.46
C ARG A 38 27.22 -12.79 9.13
N CYS A 39 26.95 -11.50 8.94
CA CYS A 39 27.22 -10.78 7.70
C CYS A 39 27.68 -9.34 7.99
N GLN A 40 29.00 -9.13 7.87
CA GLN A 40 29.62 -7.83 8.14
C GLN A 40 29.09 -6.72 7.23
N ASP A 41 28.95 -6.97 5.92
CA ASP A 41 28.41 -5.97 4.98
C ASP A 41 27.02 -5.44 5.37
N CYS A 42 26.18 -6.29 5.99
CA CYS A 42 24.87 -5.87 6.48
C CYS A 42 24.95 -5.16 7.83
N ALA A 43 25.92 -5.52 8.69
CA ALA A 43 26.18 -4.82 9.95
C ALA A 43 26.69 -3.39 9.72
N ASP A 44 27.60 -3.23 8.76
CA ASP A 44 28.12 -1.92 8.36
C ASP A 44 26.99 -1.06 7.75
N PHE A 45 26.15 -1.66 6.90
CA PHE A 45 24.98 -0.98 6.36
C PHE A 45 24.00 -0.54 7.45
N ALA A 46 23.68 -1.40 8.41
CA ALA A 46 22.76 -1.07 9.51
C ALA A 46 23.28 0.08 10.37
N THR A 47 24.59 0.08 10.65
CA THR A 47 25.26 1.17 11.36
C THR A 47 25.18 2.48 10.57
N SER A 48 25.43 2.43 9.25
CA SER A 48 25.33 3.60 8.38
C SER A 48 23.91 4.14 8.29
N ALA A 49 22.90 3.27 8.16
CA ALA A 49 21.49 3.66 8.08
C ALA A 49 21.03 4.35 9.37
N ALA A 50 21.36 3.77 10.53
CA ALA A 50 21.08 4.38 11.82
C ALA A 50 21.79 5.73 12.00
N GLY A 51 23.05 5.83 11.57
CA GLY A 51 23.81 7.08 11.62
C GLY A 51 23.20 8.20 10.76
N VAL A 52 22.74 7.88 9.55
CA VAL A 52 22.05 8.85 8.67
C VAL A 52 20.72 9.30 9.27
N ALA A 53 19.91 8.37 9.79
CA ALA A 53 18.64 8.69 10.43
C ALA A 53 18.85 9.63 11.64
N GLU A 54 19.83 9.33 12.47
CA GLU A 54 20.14 10.15 13.64
C GLU A 54 20.68 11.54 13.26
N ALA A 55 21.55 11.62 12.25
CA ALA A 55 22.06 12.90 11.75
C ALA A 55 20.91 13.80 11.25
N LEU A 56 19.97 13.24 10.49
CA LEU A 56 18.80 13.98 10.00
C LEU A 56 17.88 14.44 11.13
N ARG A 57 17.68 13.62 12.17
CA ARG A 57 16.80 13.95 13.30
C ARG A 57 17.39 15.00 14.24
N ARG A 58 18.71 15.06 14.36
CA ARG A 58 19.41 16.06 15.16
C ARG A 58 19.49 17.41 14.48
N GLU A 59 19.31 17.45 13.16
CA GLU A 59 19.37 18.69 12.41
C GLU A 59 18.23 19.64 12.78
N ARG A 60 18.51 20.94 12.76
CA ARG A 60 17.49 21.93 13.10
C ARG A 60 16.42 21.96 12.02
N LEU A 61 15.16 21.81 12.42
CA LEU A 61 14.02 21.98 11.53
C LEU A 61 14.01 23.40 10.94
N VAL A 62 14.03 23.48 9.60
CA VAL A 62 13.95 24.74 8.85
C VAL A 62 12.51 24.94 8.39
N PRO A 63 11.88 26.09 8.69
CA PRO A 63 10.55 26.38 8.18
C PRO A 63 10.59 26.51 6.66
N LEU A 64 9.60 25.93 5.97
CA LEU A 64 9.47 26.09 4.53
C LEU A 64 9.07 27.54 4.19
N SER A 65 9.72 28.13 3.19
CA SER A 65 9.42 29.50 2.73
C SER A 65 8.06 29.64 2.03
N TYR A 66 7.45 28.52 1.64
CA TYR A 66 6.16 28.48 0.98
C TYR A 66 5.35 27.25 1.44
N PRO A 67 4.01 27.35 1.51
CA PRO A 67 3.17 26.23 1.89
C PRO A 67 3.21 25.13 0.82
N VAL A 68 3.44 23.89 1.23
CA VAL A 68 3.26 22.71 0.38
C VAL A 68 1.80 22.33 0.41
N THR A 69 1.10 22.52 -0.71
CA THR A 69 -0.30 22.10 -0.86
C THR A 69 -0.35 20.70 -1.46
N LEU A 70 -0.93 19.75 -0.71
CA LEU A 70 -1.26 18.44 -1.25
C LEU A 70 -2.66 18.50 -1.85
N ALA A 71 -2.77 18.22 -3.15
CA ALA A 71 -4.06 18.12 -3.82
C ALA A 71 -4.80 16.86 -3.35
N PHE A 72 -5.49 16.93 -2.21
CA PHE A 72 -6.40 15.87 -1.79
C PHE A 72 -7.60 15.83 -2.74
N ARG A 73 -7.55 14.92 -3.73
CA ARG A 73 -8.75 14.56 -4.49
C ARG A 73 -9.65 13.77 -3.56
N ARG A 74 -10.61 14.44 -2.90
CA ARG A 74 -11.73 13.75 -2.26
C ARG A 74 -12.43 12.94 -3.36
N PRO A 75 -12.47 11.60 -3.29
CA PRO A 75 -13.14 10.84 -4.32
C PRO A 75 -14.63 11.19 -4.27
N ALA A 76 -15.17 11.69 -5.37
CA ALA A 76 -16.58 12.08 -5.52
C ALA A 76 -17.56 10.94 -5.22
N ALA A 77 -17.07 9.70 -5.11
CA ALA A 77 -17.83 8.51 -4.72
C ALA A 77 -18.53 8.68 -3.36
N PHE A 78 -17.92 9.34 -2.37
CA PHE A 78 -18.55 9.52 -1.04
C PHE A 78 -19.76 10.47 -1.06
N GLY A 79 -19.87 11.36 -2.05
CA GLY A 79 -21.04 12.23 -2.20
C GLY A 79 -22.28 11.50 -2.71
N ARG A 80 -22.10 10.53 -3.62
CA ARG A 80 -23.19 9.75 -4.20
C ARG A 80 -23.70 8.66 -3.27
N ILE A 81 -22.82 8.07 -2.46
CA ILE A 81 -23.19 7.05 -1.48
C ILE A 81 -24.08 7.63 -0.36
N ARG A 82 -23.90 8.90 0.03
CA ARG A 82 -24.76 9.53 1.06
C ARG A 82 -26.22 9.67 0.63
N ALA A 83 -26.48 9.97 -0.65
CA ALA A 83 -27.84 10.09 -1.16
C ALA A 83 -28.52 8.71 -1.33
N ALA A 84 -27.79 7.72 -1.84
CA ALA A 84 -28.34 6.37 -2.05
C ALA A 84 -28.49 5.57 -0.75
N GLY A 85 -27.57 5.73 0.21
CA GLY A 85 -27.60 5.01 1.49
C GLY A 85 -28.75 5.41 2.40
N ALA A 86 -29.15 6.69 2.39
CA ALA A 86 -30.28 7.17 3.20
C ALA A 86 -31.62 6.55 2.76
N ALA A 87 -31.87 6.42 1.45
CA ALA A 87 -33.09 5.81 0.94
C ALA A 87 -33.18 4.31 1.22
N ALA A 88 -32.06 3.58 1.11
CA ALA A 88 -32.01 2.15 1.38
C ALA A 88 -32.27 1.82 2.86
N ALA A 89 -31.74 2.63 3.80
CA ALA A 89 -31.98 2.44 5.23
C ALA A 89 -33.48 2.60 5.60
N VAL A 90 -34.17 3.57 4.99
CA VAL A 90 -35.61 3.78 5.20
C VAL A 90 -36.43 2.62 4.64
N ALA A 91 -36.08 2.10 3.45
CA ALA A 91 -36.76 0.95 2.85
C ALA A 91 -36.57 -0.33 3.68
N LEU A 92 -35.35 -0.58 4.19
CA LEU A 92 -35.07 -1.73 5.05
C LEU A 92 -35.81 -1.65 6.40
N MET A 93 -35.94 -0.46 7.00
CA MET A 93 -36.75 -0.25 8.21
C MET A 93 -38.23 -0.60 7.97
N ALA A 94 -38.80 -0.21 6.82
CA ALA A 94 -40.18 -0.50 6.47
C ALA A 94 -40.43 -2.01 6.27
N ILE A 95 -39.48 -2.73 5.67
CA ILE A 95 -39.55 -4.19 5.47
C ILE A 95 -39.35 -4.95 6.80
N GLY A 96 -38.47 -4.46 7.68
CA GLY A 96 -38.20 -5.08 8.99
C GLY A 96 -39.37 -5.02 9.96
N ILE A 97 -40.21 -3.98 9.89
CA ILE A 97 -41.41 -3.85 10.74
C ILE A 97 -42.54 -4.78 10.25
N ALA A 98 -42.66 -4.97 8.93
CA ALA A 98 -43.70 -5.81 8.33
C ALA A 98 -43.44 -7.32 8.42
N SER A 99 -42.22 -7.75 8.79
CA SER A 99 -41.77 -9.16 8.72
C SER A 99 -41.65 -9.88 10.06
N ARG A 100 -42.11 -9.31 11.18
CA ARG A 100 -42.17 -10.01 12.48
C ARG A 100 -43.29 -11.07 12.51
N GLY A 101 -43.08 -12.17 11.80
CA GLY A 101 -43.50 -13.51 12.23
C GLY A 101 -42.40 -14.15 13.11
N PRO A 102 -42.71 -15.17 13.93
CA PRO A 102 -41.69 -15.82 14.77
C PRO A 102 -40.72 -16.59 13.88
N LEU A 103 -39.47 -16.11 13.75
CA LEU A 103 -38.42 -16.82 13.00
C LEU A 103 -37.60 -17.71 13.94
N PRO A 104 -37.31 -18.96 13.56
CA PRO A 104 -36.45 -19.86 14.32
C PRO A 104 -35.00 -19.39 14.31
N ALA A 105 -34.29 -19.70 15.38
CA ALA A 105 -32.90 -19.35 15.59
C ALA A 105 -31.97 -20.32 14.85
N GLU A 106 -31.34 -19.84 13.77
CA GLU A 106 -30.00 -20.16 13.22
C GLU A 106 -30.05 -19.67 11.76
N GLU A 107 -29.10 -18.88 11.27
CA GLU A 107 -27.81 -19.43 10.85
C GLU A 107 -26.78 -18.30 10.74
N ARG A 108 -25.73 -18.40 11.57
CA ARG A 108 -24.61 -17.46 11.57
C ARG A 108 -23.65 -17.87 10.43
N GLN A 109 -23.94 -17.42 9.22
CA GLN A 109 -23.02 -17.58 8.10
C GLN A 109 -21.72 -16.82 8.38
N SER A 110 -20.68 -17.58 8.68
CA SER A 110 -19.31 -17.09 8.79
C SER A 110 -18.74 -16.92 7.38
N SER A 111 -18.65 -15.68 6.92
CA SER A 111 -17.91 -15.37 5.70
C SER A 111 -16.45 -15.77 5.87
N PRO A 112 -15.83 -16.53 4.94
CA PRO A 112 -14.41 -16.81 5.03
C PRO A 112 -13.63 -15.51 4.78
N LEU A 113 -12.98 -15.01 5.83
CA LEU A 113 -11.99 -13.95 5.73
C LEU A 113 -10.84 -14.45 4.84
N ARG A 114 -10.74 -13.91 3.63
CA ARG A 114 -9.65 -14.19 2.70
C ARG A 114 -8.40 -13.43 3.16
N VAL A 115 -7.55 -14.08 3.94
CA VAL A 115 -6.22 -13.58 4.30
C VAL A 115 -5.34 -13.60 3.04
N THR A 116 -5.01 -12.44 2.50
CA THR A 116 -3.96 -12.33 1.48
C THR A 116 -2.60 -12.42 2.16
N ASN A 117 -1.81 -13.42 1.81
CA ASN A 117 -0.44 -13.57 2.27
C ASN A 117 0.43 -12.43 1.66
N PHE A 118 0.96 -11.55 2.51
CA PHE A 118 1.77 -10.39 2.11
C PHE A 118 3.21 -10.73 1.74
N SER A 119 3.64 -11.98 1.93
CA SER A 119 5.06 -12.30 1.97
C SER A 119 5.69 -12.75 0.65
N ASN A 120 4.97 -12.78 -0.49
CA ASN A 120 5.57 -13.33 -1.73
C ASN A 120 4.95 -12.88 -3.08
N ASN A 121 4.30 -11.71 -3.18
CA ASN A 121 3.63 -11.30 -4.44
C ASN A 121 4.45 -10.36 -5.35
N ALA A 122 5.76 -10.21 -5.14
CA ALA A 122 6.59 -9.32 -5.96
C ALA A 122 6.51 -9.65 -7.47
N GLU A 123 6.49 -10.92 -7.85
CA GLU A 123 6.36 -11.34 -9.26
C GLU A 123 4.98 -11.00 -9.85
N LEU A 124 3.91 -11.12 -9.05
CA LEU A 124 2.55 -10.76 -9.45
C LEU A 124 2.36 -9.25 -9.58
N GLU A 125 3.02 -8.46 -8.72
CA GLU A 125 3.03 -7.01 -8.79
C GLU A 125 3.80 -6.52 -10.02
N VAL A 126 4.99 -7.08 -10.29
CA VAL A 126 5.75 -6.78 -11.53
C VAL A 126 4.92 -7.14 -12.77
N ALA A 127 4.27 -8.30 -12.79
CA ALA A 127 3.40 -8.69 -13.91
C ALA A 127 2.21 -7.74 -14.10
N GLN A 128 1.67 -7.19 -13.01
CA GLN A 128 0.57 -6.21 -13.07
C GLN A 128 1.05 -4.84 -13.56
N ILE A 129 2.21 -4.37 -13.12
CA ILE A 129 2.83 -3.12 -13.60
C ILE A 129 3.07 -3.20 -15.10
N LEU A 130 3.67 -4.30 -15.58
CA LEU A 130 3.92 -4.51 -17.01
C LEU A 130 2.62 -4.59 -17.84
N ARG A 131 1.55 -5.19 -17.29
CA ARG A 131 0.22 -5.19 -17.95
C ARG A 131 -0.41 -3.80 -17.99
N ALA A 132 -0.27 -3.00 -16.94
CA ALA A 132 -0.79 -1.64 -16.88
C ALA A 132 -0.07 -0.73 -17.88
N GLU A 133 1.25 -0.86 -18.00
CA GLU A 133 2.06 -0.12 -18.98
C GLU A 133 1.70 -0.52 -20.42
N LYS A 134 1.45 -1.81 -20.69
CA LYS A 134 1.02 -2.27 -22.01
C LYS A 134 -0.36 -1.71 -22.39
N ARG A 135 -1.27 -1.54 -21.42
CA ARG A 135 -2.58 -0.88 -21.62
C ARG A 135 -2.43 0.62 -21.89
N SER A 136 -1.57 1.33 -21.15
CA SER A 136 -1.35 2.76 -21.40
C SER A 136 -0.72 3.01 -22.77
N ASN A 137 0.26 2.19 -23.17
CA ASN A 137 0.87 2.25 -24.50
C ASN A 137 -0.12 1.88 -25.62
N GLY A 138 -1.05 0.96 -25.38
CA GLY A 138 -2.14 0.66 -26.30
C GLY A 138 -3.10 1.84 -26.50
N ALA A 139 -3.44 2.55 -25.41
CA ALA A 139 -4.32 3.72 -25.46
C ALA A 139 -3.68 4.96 -26.12
N LEU A 140 -2.35 5.09 -26.03
CA LEU A 140 -1.60 6.14 -26.74
C LEU A 140 -1.53 5.88 -28.26
N ARG A 141 -1.55 4.62 -28.70
CA ARG A 141 -1.55 4.26 -30.14
C ARG A 141 -2.90 4.43 -30.83
N SER A 142 -4.00 4.56 -30.07
CA SER A 142 -5.35 4.70 -30.61
C SER A 142 -5.83 6.15 -30.71
N ARG A 143 -4.94 7.16 -30.72
CA ARG A 143 -5.33 8.55 -30.98
C ARG A 143 -5.52 8.72 -32.50
N PRO A 144 -6.76 8.84 -33.03
CA PRO A 144 -6.96 9.08 -34.45
C PRO A 144 -6.37 10.44 -34.83
N GLU A 145 -5.63 10.44 -35.93
CA GLU A 145 -5.07 11.62 -36.59
C GLU A 145 -6.22 12.58 -36.92
N ARG A 146 -6.20 13.80 -36.36
CA ARG A 146 -7.13 14.86 -36.77
C ARG A 146 -6.76 15.26 -38.20
N GLN A 147 -7.51 14.77 -39.18
CA GLN A 147 -7.46 15.28 -40.55
C GLN A 147 -7.80 16.78 -40.51
N GLY A 148 -6.79 17.61 -40.79
CA GLY A 148 -6.94 19.06 -40.90
C GLY A 148 -7.85 19.40 -42.07
N THR A 149 -9.01 19.99 -41.77
CA THR A 149 -9.91 20.57 -42.75
C THR A 149 -9.24 21.82 -43.34
N ASN A 150 -8.75 21.71 -44.57
CA ASN A 150 -8.31 22.83 -45.37
C ASN A 150 -9.55 23.43 -46.07
N ARG A 151 -9.87 24.70 -45.79
CA ARG A 151 -10.79 25.50 -46.60
C ARG A 151 -10.17 26.89 -46.78
N LEU A 152 -9.74 27.14 -48.01
CA LEU A 152 -9.69 28.46 -48.63
C LEU A 152 -11.11 28.88 -49.01
#